data_AF-A0A959AXU2-F1
#
_entry.id   AF-A0A959AXU2-F1
#
_cell.length_a   1.000
_cell.length_b   1.000
_cell.length_c   1.000
_cell.angle_alpha   90.00
_cell.angle_beta   90.00
_cell.angle_gamma   90.00
#
_symmetry.space_group_name_H-M   'P 1'
#
loop_
_entity.id
_entity.type
_entity.pdbx_description
1 polymer ?
#
loop_
_entity_poly.entity_id
_entity_poly.type
_entity_poly.pdbx_seq_one_letter_code
_entity_poly.pdbx_strand_id
1 'polypeptide(L)'
;MPLQLAGAQPRFRQPPVLNEIRFQDDQPGISVEGVMNQSYADMGLGCFYRWKTYSSAFFSGLVFREFYAGLSVPQAFTMDLSTPQDGEFTLERIRHYYLITGGILQVSNKVLLEPSLWVRHVPNASFQALFNNAPLSGDFNCRLEYDYRFWAGVGASTNRLLHFEAGFNIGRGQYYNDTKSYIITLALTYDAPVGWNSWLGPSAEISVGIGWD
;
A
#
# COMPACT_ATOMS: atom_id res chain seq x y z
N MET A 1 -30.78 -28.93 44.26
CA MET A 1 -30.48 -27.82 43.34
C MET A 1 -29.13 -28.10 42.67
N PRO A 2 -29.05 -28.41 41.37
CA PRO A 2 -27.78 -28.49 40.67
C PRO A 2 -27.43 -27.16 40.01
N LEU A 3 -26.19 -26.71 40.19
CA LEU A 3 -25.61 -25.53 39.56
C LEU A 3 -25.28 -25.85 38.09
N GLN A 4 -25.83 -25.09 37.15
CA GLN A 4 -25.60 -25.23 35.71
C GLN A 4 -24.39 -24.35 35.31
N LEU A 5 -23.25 -24.97 34.99
CA LEU A 5 -22.08 -24.30 34.42
C LEU A 5 -22.31 -24.10 32.91
N ALA A 6 -22.54 -22.86 32.50
CA ALA A 6 -22.60 -22.46 31.10
C ALA A 6 -21.18 -22.35 30.51
N GLY A 7 -20.83 -23.27 29.61
CA GLY A 7 -19.58 -23.22 28.84
C GLY A 7 -19.64 -22.12 27.78
N ALA A 8 -18.78 -21.13 27.91
CA ALA A 8 -18.56 -20.11 26.88
C ALA A 8 -17.69 -20.69 25.75
N GLN A 9 -18.25 -20.74 24.54
CA GLN A 9 -17.52 -21.06 23.30
C GLN A 9 -16.58 -19.89 22.91
N PRO A 10 -15.33 -20.13 22.49
CA PRO A 10 -14.44 -19.07 22.05
C PRO A 10 -14.86 -18.56 20.66
N ARG A 11 -15.34 -17.30 20.59
CA ARG A 11 -15.61 -16.61 19.32
C ARG A 11 -14.29 -16.10 18.73
N PHE A 12 -13.81 -16.74 17.67
CA PHE A 12 -12.73 -16.20 16.84
C PHE A 12 -13.24 -14.93 16.12
N ARG A 13 -12.80 -13.75 16.58
CA ARG A 13 -13.06 -12.47 15.91
C ARG A 13 -12.17 -12.36 14.67
N GLN A 14 -12.79 -12.22 13.51
CA GLN A 14 -12.10 -11.85 12.29
C GLN A 14 -11.59 -10.40 12.42
N PRO A 15 -10.30 -10.10 12.15
CA PRO A 15 -9.85 -8.71 12.15
C PRO A 15 -10.49 -7.86 11.04
N PRO A 16 -10.65 -6.54 11.27
CA PRO A 16 -11.32 -5.62 10.37
C PRO A 16 -10.58 -5.44 9.04
N VAL A 17 -11.35 -5.12 8.01
CA VAL A 17 -10.89 -4.87 6.64
C VAL A 17 -10.43 -3.41 6.57
N LEU A 18 -9.14 -3.19 6.32
CA LEU A 18 -8.57 -1.85 6.11
C LEU A 18 -9.01 -1.32 4.74
N ASN A 19 -9.78 -0.23 4.74
CA ASN A 19 -10.13 0.56 3.55
C ASN A 19 -9.27 1.83 3.49
N GLU A 20 -8.00 1.74 3.10
CA GLU A 20 -7.28 2.85 2.47
C GLU A 20 -6.03 2.31 1.76
N ILE A 21 -6.03 2.38 0.42
CA ILE A 21 -4.82 2.20 -0.40
C ILE A 21 -4.55 3.58 -0.99
N ARG A 22 -3.45 4.21 -0.58
CA ARG A 22 -2.97 5.44 -1.21
C ARG A 22 -2.15 5.07 -2.44
N PHE A 23 -2.60 5.52 -3.59
CA PHE A 23 -1.83 5.48 -4.83
C PHE A 23 -0.98 6.74 -4.91
N GLN A 24 0.34 6.57 -4.93
CA GLN A 24 1.29 7.63 -5.21
C GLN A 24 1.51 7.65 -6.72
N ASP A 25 1.03 8.68 -7.40
CA ASP A 25 1.30 8.93 -8.82
C ASP A 25 2.35 10.05 -8.89
N ASP A 26 3.61 9.67 -9.07
CA ASP A 26 4.67 10.60 -9.44
C ASP A 26 4.44 11.03 -10.89
N GLN A 27 3.64 12.07 -11.09
CA GLN A 27 3.53 12.68 -12.41
C GLN A 27 4.77 13.53 -12.70
N PRO A 28 5.39 13.42 -13.90
CA PRO A 28 6.48 14.31 -14.29
C PRO A 28 5.94 15.74 -14.36
N GLY A 29 6.64 16.66 -13.67
CA GLY A 29 6.25 18.05 -13.52
C GLY A 29 5.99 18.75 -14.85
N ILE A 30 4.75 19.20 -15.04
CA ILE A 30 4.36 20.07 -16.15
C ILE A 30 4.75 21.51 -15.76
N SER A 31 5.65 22.10 -16.54
CA SER A 31 5.90 23.54 -16.53
C SER A 31 4.65 24.25 -17.06
N VAL A 32 3.93 24.93 -16.17
CA VAL A 32 2.72 25.66 -16.53
C VAL A 32 3.10 27.08 -16.92
N GLU A 33 3.40 27.28 -18.21
CA GLU A 33 3.30 28.58 -18.85
C GLU A 33 2.06 28.55 -19.76
N GLY A 34 0.92 29.00 -19.22
CA GLY A 34 -0.14 29.59 -20.04
C GLY A 34 -1.24 28.70 -20.64
N VAL A 35 -1.83 27.73 -19.94
CA VAL A 35 -3.22 27.29 -20.20
C VAL A 35 -3.89 26.85 -18.89
N MET A 36 -4.79 27.68 -18.35
CA MET A 36 -5.68 27.33 -17.23
C MET A 36 -7.09 27.07 -17.76
N ASN A 37 -7.43 25.81 -18.07
CA ASN A 37 -8.81 25.29 -18.15
C ASN A 37 -8.87 23.81 -18.60
N GLN A 38 -8.04 22.94 -18.02
CA GLN A 38 -8.17 21.50 -18.20
C GLN A 38 -8.24 20.82 -16.84
N SER A 39 -9.36 20.15 -16.60
CA SER A 39 -9.56 19.31 -15.41
C SER A 39 -9.57 17.86 -15.86
N TYR A 40 -8.69 17.06 -15.27
CA TYR A 40 -8.67 15.62 -15.46
C TYR A 40 -9.25 14.95 -14.23
N ALA A 41 -10.20 14.05 -14.44
CA ALA A 41 -10.63 13.11 -13.41
C ALA A 41 -10.29 11.71 -13.86
N ASP A 42 -9.62 10.94 -13.00
CA ASP A 42 -9.37 9.52 -13.18
C ASP A 42 -10.05 8.71 -12.07
N MET A 43 -10.36 7.45 -12.39
CA MET A 43 -10.93 6.51 -11.45
C MET A 43 -10.22 5.17 -11.56
N GLY A 44 -9.84 4.65 -10.39
CA GLY A 44 -9.22 3.35 -10.25
C GLY A 44 -10.19 2.26 -9.82
N LEU A 45 -9.91 1.03 -10.23
CA LEU A 45 -10.59 -0.16 -9.74
C LEU A 45 -9.57 -1.14 -9.17
N GLY A 46 -9.90 -1.78 -8.06
CA GLY A 46 -9.09 -2.84 -7.49
C GLY A 46 -9.91 -3.87 -6.75
N CYS A 47 -9.40 -5.09 -6.70
CA CYS A 47 -9.89 -6.17 -5.87
C CYS A 47 -8.79 -6.62 -4.92
N PHE A 48 -9.17 -6.90 -3.68
CA PHE A 48 -8.23 -7.33 -2.65
C PHE A 48 -8.82 -8.51 -1.90
N TYR A 49 -8.02 -9.55 -1.72
CA TYR A 49 -8.39 -10.76 -1.01
C TYR A 49 -7.43 -10.99 0.16
N ARG A 50 -8.01 -11.24 1.34
CA ARG A 50 -7.26 -11.57 2.56
C ARG A 50 -7.63 -12.96 3.01
N TRP A 51 -6.64 -13.84 3.05
CA TRP A 51 -6.78 -15.18 3.59
C TRP A 51 -6.16 -15.25 4.99
N LYS A 52 -7.01 -15.53 5.98
CA LYS A 52 -6.59 -15.79 7.35
C LYS A 52 -6.24 -17.27 7.49
N THR A 53 -5.00 -17.54 7.85
CA THR A 53 -4.51 -18.88 8.12
C THR A 53 -4.50 -19.09 9.64
N TYR A 54 -5.10 -20.18 10.09
CA TYR A 54 -5.05 -20.55 11.50
C TYR A 54 -3.68 -21.15 11.82
N SER A 55 -2.74 -20.27 12.17
CA SER A 55 -1.48 -20.53 12.86
C SER A 55 -0.73 -21.77 12.38
N SER A 56 -0.13 -21.70 11.20
CA SER A 56 0.91 -22.64 10.79
C SER A 56 2.26 -22.08 11.21
N ALA A 57 2.97 -22.79 12.08
CA ALA A 57 4.36 -22.46 12.38
C ALA A 57 5.17 -22.60 11.09
N PHE A 58 5.74 -21.48 10.61
CA PHE A 58 6.53 -21.47 9.38
C PHE A 58 7.98 -21.86 9.68
N PHE A 59 8.52 -21.33 10.78
CA PHE A 59 9.79 -21.70 11.41
C PHE A 59 9.64 -21.59 12.93
N SER A 60 10.53 -22.22 13.71
CA SER A 60 10.52 -22.16 15.17
C SER A 60 10.47 -20.71 15.69
N GLY A 61 9.29 -20.27 16.15
CA GLY A 61 9.05 -18.90 16.66
C GLY A 61 8.39 -17.92 15.68
N LEU A 62 8.21 -18.28 14.41
CA LEU A 62 7.51 -17.47 13.40
C LEU A 62 6.18 -18.11 13.01
N VAL A 63 5.08 -17.41 13.34
CA VAL A 63 3.72 -17.89 13.04
C VAL A 63 3.15 -17.12 11.86
N PHE A 64 2.79 -17.83 10.79
CA PHE A 64 2.09 -17.21 9.67
C PHE A 64 0.61 -17.00 10.02
N ARG A 65 0.14 -15.75 10.01
CA ARG A 65 -1.24 -15.42 10.39
C ARG A 65 -2.12 -15.17 9.18
N GLU A 66 -1.65 -14.34 8.25
CA GLU A 66 -2.49 -13.85 7.17
C GLU A 66 -1.69 -13.74 5.88
N PHE A 67 -2.32 -14.09 4.77
CA PHE A 67 -1.85 -13.82 3.43
C PHE A 67 -2.80 -12.83 2.79
N TYR A 68 -2.29 -11.92 1.97
CA TYR A 68 -3.12 -11.04 1.17
C TYR A 68 -2.58 -10.92 -0.24
N ALA A 69 -3.50 -10.77 -1.18
CA ALA A 69 -3.21 -10.49 -2.57
C ALA A 69 -4.29 -9.61 -3.16
N GLY A 70 -3.92 -8.69 -4.04
CA GLY A 70 -4.84 -7.82 -4.72
C GLY A 70 -4.33 -7.38 -6.08
N LEU A 71 -5.28 -7.04 -6.93
CA LEU A 71 -5.05 -6.48 -8.25
C LEU A 71 -5.69 -5.11 -8.29
N SER A 72 -5.01 -4.11 -8.85
CA SER A 72 -5.61 -2.79 -9.05
C SER A 72 -5.15 -2.12 -10.35
N VAL A 73 -6.01 -1.27 -10.88
CA VAL A 73 -5.81 -0.47 -12.09
C VAL A 73 -6.24 0.96 -11.74
N PRO A 74 -5.31 1.86 -11.36
CA PRO A 74 -5.63 3.20 -10.85
C PRO A 74 -6.33 4.13 -11.85
N GLN A 75 -6.13 3.90 -13.15
CA GLN A 75 -6.71 4.69 -14.24
C GLN A 75 -7.55 3.79 -15.13
N ALA A 76 -8.56 3.15 -14.54
CA ALA A 76 -9.51 2.32 -15.29
C ALA A 76 -10.47 3.18 -16.13
N PHE A 77 -10.82 4.37 -15.64
CA PHE A 77 -11.64 5.35 -16.34
C PHE A 77 -11.00 6.72 -16.30
N THR A 78 -11.10 7.46 -17.41
CA THR A 78 -10.63 8.84 -17.53
C THR A 78 -11.77 9.68 -18.08
N MET A 79 -12.03 10.81 -17.44
CA MET A 79 -13.00 11.80 -17.90
C MET A 79 -12.26 13.06 -18.28
N ASP A 80 -12.32 13.40 -19.58
CA ASP A 80 -11.75 14.61 -20.13
C ASP A 80 -12.85 15.67 -20.27
N LEU A 81 -12.76 16.73 -19.46
CA LEU A 81 -13.66 17.88 -19.52
C LEU A 81 -12.92 19.04 -20.21
N SER A 82 -12.79 18.96 -21.54
CA SER A 82 -12.25 20.05 -22.35
C SER A 82 -13.36 20.78 -23.11
N THR A 83 -13.37 22.12 -23.05
CA THR A 83 -14.19 22.92 -23.97
C THR A 83 -13.39 23.04 -25.28
N PRO A 84 -13.92 22.62 -26.43
CA PRO A 84 -13.14 22.61 -27.66
C PRO A 84 -12.94 24.04 -28.15
N GLN A 85 -11.70 24.52 -28.07
CA GLN A 85 -11.23 25.66 -28.85
C GLN A 85 -9.84 25.29 -29.39
N ASP A 86 -9.82 25.01 -30.70
CA ASP A 86 -8.71 24.88 -31.63
C ASP A 86 -7.32 24.52 -31.07
N GLY A 87 -6.91 23.27 -31.32
CA GLY A 87 -5.55 22.77 -31.10
C GLY A 87 -5.54 21.46 -30.33
N GLU A 88 -6.02 20.39 -30.96
CA GLU A 88 -6.08 19.05 -30.36
C GLU A 88 -4.68 18.56 -29.96
N PHE A 89 -4.48 18.39 -28.65
CA PHE A 89 -3.40 17.59 -28.09
C PHE A 89 -3.99 16.24 -27.65
N THR A 90 -3.62 15.17 -28.35
CA THR A 90 -4.01 13.80 -27.96
C THR A 90 -3.06 13.32 -26.86
N LEU A 91 -3.51 13.35 -25.61
CA LEU A 91 -2.79 12.77 -24.48
C LEU A 91 -3.07 11.27 -24.42
N GLU A 92 -2.14 10.42 -24.89
CA GLU A 92 -2.25 8.97 -24.75
C GLU A 92 -1.82 8.55 -23.32
N ARG A 93 -2.79 8.28 -22.44
CA ARG A 93 -2.52 7.74 -21.10
C ARG A 93 -2.34 6.22 -21.15
N ILE A 94 -1.20 5.75 -20.67
CA ILE A 94 -0.87 4.33 -20.58
C ILE A 94 -1.43 3.76 -19.27
N ARG A 95 -2.22 2.69 -19.35
CA ARG A 95 -2.82 2.05 -18.17
C ARG A 95 -1.77 1.25 -17.39
N HIS A 96 -1.81 1.36 -16.07
CA HIS A 96 -0.91 0.66 -15.17
C HIS A 96 -1.69 -0.44 -14.42
N TYR A 97 -1.16 -1.66 -14.42
CA TYR A 97 -1.69 -2.79 -13.67
C TYR A 97 -0.80 -3.08 -12.48
N TYR A 98 -1.40 -3.15 -11.30
CA TYR A 98 -0.71 -3.40 -10.04
C TYR A 98 -1.15 -4.75 -9.48
N LEU A 99 -0.19 -5.59 -9.15
CA LEU A 99 -0.37 -6.77 -8.32
C LEU A 99 0.33 -6.51 -6.99
N ILE A 100 -0.41 -6.57 -5.90
CA ILE A 100 0.10 -6.42 -4.55
C ILE A 100 -0.09 -7.75 -3.84
N THR A 101 0.96 -8.28 -3.23
CA THR A 101 0.88 -9.51 -2.44
C THR A 101 1.75 -9.39 -1.21
N GLY A 102 1.38 -10.05 -0.12
CA GLY A 102 2.13 -10.00 1.11
C GLY A 102 1.58 -10.95 2.17
N GLY A 103 2.28 -10.99 3.29
CA GLY A 103 1.89 -11.83 4.41
C GLY A 103 2.20 -11.20 5.74
N ILE A 104 1.44 -11.56 6.77
CA ILE A 104 1.63 -11.12 8.15
C ILE A 104 2.18 -12.29 8.95
N LEU A 105 3.44 -12.15 9.36
CA LEU A 105 4.17 -13.06 10.23
C LEU A 105 4.17 -12.50 11.65
N GLN A 106 3.79 -13.32 12.61
CA GLN A 106 3.89 -12.99 14.03
C GLN A 106 5.21 -13.51 14.57
N VAL A 107 6.10 -12.59 14.95
CA VAL A 107 7.41 -12.88 15.56
C VAL A 107 7.27 -12.98 17.08
N SER A 108 6.36 -12.20 17.67
CA SER A 108 6.07 -12.20 19.10
C SER A 108 4.62 -11.76 19.35
N ASN A 109 4.16 -11.75 20.59
CA ASN A 109 2.83 -11.27 20.95
C ASN A 109 2.61 -9.78 20.63
N LYS A 110 3.69 -9.02 20.46
CA LYS A 110 3.67 -7.58 20.16
C LYS A 110 4.33 -7.22 18.84
N VAL A 111 4.96 -8.16 18.14
CA VAL A 111 5.77 -7.86 16.95
C VAL A 111 5.21 -8.62 15.77
N LEU A 112 4.84 -7.86 14.74
CA LEU A 112 4.41 -8.35 13.45
C LEU A 112 5.45 -7.96 12.39
N LEU A 113 5.71 -8.87 11.47
CA LEU A 113 6.55 -8.68 10.31
C LEU A 113 5.68 -8.87 9.07
N GLU A 114 5.72 -7.90 8.17
CA GLU A 114 4.91 -7.83 6.97
C GLU A 114 5.80 -7.68 5.73
N PRO A 115 6.30 -8.80 5.17
CA PRO A 115 6.85 -8.80 3.83
C PRO A 115 5.73 -8.59 2.80
N SER A 116 5.98 -7.70 1.84
CA SER A 116 5.10 -7.45 0.71
C SER A 116 5.89 -7.27 -0.58
N LEU A 117 5.24 -7.56 -1.69
CA LEU A 117 5.77 -7.44 -3.04
C LEU A 117 4.72 -6.74 -3.88
N TRP A 118 5.14 -5.69 -4.55
CA TRP A 118 4.34 -4.90 -5.47
C TRP A 118 4.91 -5.11 -6.86
N VAL A 119 4.07 -5.53 -7.79
CA VAL A 119 4.46 -5.76 -9.18
C VAL A 119 3.62 -4.84 -10.04
N ARG A 120 4.31 -4.01 -10.82
CA ARG A 120 3.71 -3.00 -11.69
C ARG A 120 3.96 -3.39 -13.13
N HIS A 121 2.89 -3.51 -13.91
CA HIS A 121 2.94 -3.79 -15.33
C HIS A 121 2.37 -2.62 -16.12
N VAL A 122 3.14 -2.12 -17.09
CA VAL A 122 2.76 -0.97 -17.92
C VAL A 122 2.93 -1.37 -19.39
N PRO A 123 1.85 -1.67 -20.11
CA PRO A 123 1.93 -2.00 -21.53
C PRO A 123 2.61 -0.86 -22.29
N ASN A 124 3.57 -1.17 -23.16
CA ASN A 124 4.29 -0.20 -24.00
C ASN A 124 5.26 0.76 -23.29
N ALA A 125 5.51 0.60 -21.98
CA ALA A 125 6.64 1.25 -21.32
C ALA A 125 7.76 0.24 -21.05
N SER A 126 9.00 0.63 -21.28
CA SER A 126 10.17 -0.19 -20.89
C SER A 126 10.75 0.36 -19.60
N PHE A 127 10.77 -0.45 -18.54
CA PHE A 127 11.49 -0.12 -17.32
C PHE A 127 12.92 -0.62 -17.39
N GLN A 128 13.86 0.08 -16.74
CA GLN A 128 15.17 -0.46 -16.40
C GLN A 128 15.07 -1.43 -15.21
N ALA A 129 14.13 -2.37 -15.27
CA ALA A 129 13.96 -3.38 -14.24
C ALA A 129 15.00 -4.50 -14.37
N LEU A 130 14.92 -5.50 -13.48
CA LEU A 130 15.83 -6.67 -13.44
C LEU A 130 16.05 -7.37 -14.80
N PHE A 131 15.08 -7.24 -15.72
CA PHE A 131 15.19 -7.69 -17.10
C PHE A 131 15.23 -6.45 -18.00
N ASN A 132 16.36 -6.21 -18.67
CA ASN A 132 16.49 -5.12 -19.64
C ASN A 132 15.29 -5.13 -20.61
N ASN A 133 14.62 -3.98 -20.74
CA ASN A 133 13.53 -3.76 -21.69
C ASN A 133 12.20 -4.49 -21.37
N ALA A 134 11.93 -4.80 -20.10
CA ALA A 134 10.67 -5.39 -19.66
C ALA A 134 9.64 -4.32 -19.22
N PRO A 135 8.34 -4.48 -19.57
CA PRO A 135 7.26 -3.62 -19.10
C PRO A 135 6.81 -3.92 -17.67
N LEU A 136 7.75 -4.35 -16.82
CA LEU A 136 7.49 -4.84 -15.48
C LEU A 136 8.46 -4.19 -14.52
N SER A 137 7.97 -3.62 -13.42
CA SER A 137 8.79 -3.26 -12.27
C SER A 137 8.27 -3.95 -11.02
N GLY A 138 9.16 -4.21 -10.07
CA GLY A 138 8.85 -4.89 -8.82
C GLY A 138 9.44 -4.13 -7.63
N ASP A 139 8.66 -4.00 -6.57
CA ASP A 139 9.08 -3.38 -5.33
C ASP A 139 8.87 -4.38 -4.20
N PHE A 140 9.96 -4.76 -3.53
CA PHE A 140 9.91 -5.59 -2.35
C PHE A 140 9.95 -4.68 -1.12
N ASN A 141 8.99 -4.83 -0.22
CA ASN A 141 8.91 -4.06 1.02
C ASN A 141 8.81 -5.01 2.21
N CYS A 142 9.40 -4.63 3.32
CA CYS A 142 9.35 -5.36 4.57
C CYS A 142 9.08 -4.38 5.70
N ARG A 143 7.92 -4.53 6.36
CA ARG A 143 7.48 -3.67 7.45
C ARG A 143 7.45 -4.45 8.76
N LEU A 144 7.89 -3.82 9.84
CA LEU A 144 7.81 -4.35 11.20
C LEU A 144 6.88 -3.46 12.00
N GLU A 145 5.84 -4.04 12.60
CA GLU A 145 4.85 -3.34 13.42
C GLU A 145 4.96 -3.81 14.88
N TYR A 146 5.09 -2.85 15.80
CA TYR A 146 5.16 -3.06 17.24
C TYR A 146 3.89 -2.58 17.94
N ASP A 147 3.24 -3.50 18.65
CA ASP A 147 2.05 -3.29 19.49
C ASP A 147 0.89 -2.57 18.77
N TYR A 148 0.82 -2.73 17.45
CA TYR A 148 -0.08 -2.03 16.54
C TYR A 148 -0.03 -0.49 16.57
N ARG A 149 1.01 0.07 17.18
CA ARG A 149 1.16 1.52 17.43
C ARG A 149 2.30 2.13 16.66
N PHE A 150 3.41 1.42 16.52
CA PHE A 150 4.58 1.90 15.81
C PHE A 150 4.89 0.93 14.69
N TRP A 151 5.33 1.43 13.55
CA TRP A 151 5.84 0.60 12.49
C TRP A 151 7.02 1.26 11.80
N ALA A 152 7.92 0.44 11.29
CA ALA A 152 9.03 0.86 10.45
C ALA A 152 9.22 -0.17 9.35
N GLY A 153 9.55 0.29 8.16
CA GLY A 153 9.72 -0.57 7.00
C GLY A 153 10.86 -0.11 6.12
N VAL A 154 11.35 -1.06 5.35
CA VAL A 154 12.36 -0.83 4.32
C VAL A 154 11.95 -1.56 3.06
N GLY A 155 12.30 -0.98 1.93
CA GLY A 155 11.98 -1.55 0.63
C GLY A 155 13.10 -1.35 -0.37
N ALA A 156 13.05 -2.15 -1.42
CA ALA A 156 13.92 -2.05 -2.57
C ALA A 156 13.12 -2.25 -3.84
N SER A 157 13.35 -1.38 -4.80
CA SER A 157 12.73 -1.41 -6.12
C SER A 157 13.69 -1.96 -7.17
N THR A 158 13.16 -2.69 -8.15
CA THR A 158 13.88 -3.01 -9.38
C THR A 158 14.32 -1.77 -10.15
N ASN A 159 13.70 -0.62 -9.88
CA ASN A 159 14.06 0.68 -10.46
C ASN A 159 15.24 1.34 -9.71
N ARG A 160 15.96 0.59 -8.87
CA ARG A 160 17.14 1.02 -8.11
C ARG A 160 16.84 2.11 -7.08
N LEU A 161 15.69 2.02 -6.44
CA LEU A 161 15.31 2.86 -5.31
C LEU A 161 15.33 2.03 -4.03
N LEU A 162 15.86 2.60 -2.96
CA LEU A 162 15.66 2.11 -1.61
C LEU A 162 14.60 2.97 -0.93
N HIS A 163 13.65 2.30 -0.29
CA HIS A 163 12.54 2.93 0.40
C HIS A 163 12.73 2.75 1.90
N PHE A 164 12.49 3.81 2.66
CA PHE A 164 12.50 3.79 4.10
C PHE A 164 11.20 4.41 4.58
N GLU A 165 10.48 3.72 5.45
CA GLU A 165 9.22 4.21 5.95
C GLU A 165 9.15 4.01 7.47
N ALA A 166 8.56 4.95 8.17
CA ALA A 166 8.31 4.84 9.60
C ALA A 166 7.04 5.60 9.95
N GLY A 167 6.28 5.08 10.89
CA GLY A 167 5.05 5.71 11.29
C GLY A 167 4.52 5.23 12.63
N PHE A 168 3.48 5.92 13.07
CA PHE A 168 2.78 5.57 14.28
C PHE A 168 1.27 5.76 14.11
N ASN A 169 0.53 4.89 14.78
CA ASN A 169 -0.91 4.79 14.80
C ASN A 169 -1.41 5.19 16.20
N ILE A 170 -2.30 6.18 16.25
CA ILE A 170 -3.00 6.63 17.46
C ILE A 170 -4.45 6.17 17.40
N GLY A 171 -4.99 5.68 18.52
CA GLY A 171 -6.43 5.38 18.67
C GLY A 171 -6.80 3.89 18.58
N ARG A 172 -5.90 3.04 18.09
CA ARG A 172 -6.13 1.58 18.05
C ARG A 172 -6.12 0.99 19.47
N GLY A 173 -7.26 0.50 19.95
CA GLY A 173 -7.36 -0.29 21.19
C GLY A 173 -7.23 0.46 22.53
N GLN A 174 -7.47 1.77 22.56
CA GLN A 174 -7.38 2.57 23.80
C GLN A 174 -8.65 2.55 24.68
N TYR A 175 -9.78 2.04 24.17
CA TYR A 175 -11.02 1.93 24.95
C TYR A 175 -11.56 0.50 24.92
N TYR A 176 -11.45 -0.19 26.05
CA TYR A 176 -11.91 -1.57 26.25
C TYR A 176 -13.43 -1.74 26.13
N ASN A 177 -14.20 -0.66 25.91
CA ASN A 177 -15.66 -0.65 25.95
C ASN A 177 -16.35 0.20 24.88
N ASP A 178 -15.62 0.81 23.92
CA ASP A 178 -16.27 1.65 22.92
C ASP A 178 -16.37 0.95 21.57
N THR A 179 -17.59 0.99 21.00
CA THR A 179 -17.97 0.22 19.81
C THR A 179 -17.45 0.86 18.52
N LYS A 180 -16.75 2.00 18.64
CA LYS A 180 -16.17 2.78 17.54
C LYS A 180 -14.68 2.92 17.77
N SER A 181 -13.89 2.36 16.86
CA SER A 181 -12.43 2.54 16.85
C SER A 181 -12.09 3.57 15.79
N TYR A 182 -11.34 4.60 16.16
CA TYR A 182 -10.70 5.49 15.19
C TYR A 182 -9.19 5.23 15.20
N ILE A 183 -8.56 5.44 14.06
CA ILE A 183 -7.12 5.35 13.89
C ILE A 183 -6.63 6.60 13.18
N ILE A 184 -5.65 7.27 13.76
CA ILE A 184 -4.91 8.33 13.10
C ILE A 184 -3.52 7.79 12.84
N THR A 185 -3.08 7.80 11.60
CA THR A 185 -1.76 7.33 11.18
C THR A 185 -0.92 8.52 10.77
N LEU A 186 0.28 8.61 11.32
CA LEU A 186 1.30 9.55 10.89
C LEU A 186 2.47 8.75 10.35
N ALA A 187 2.91 9.05 9.13
CA ALA A 187 3.95 8.33 8.41
C ALA A 187 4.97 9.30 7.83
N LEU A 188 6.23 8.91 7.86
CA LEU A 188 7.34 9.52 7.15
C LEU A 188 7.91 8.47 6.21
N THR A 189 8.10 8.87 4.96
CA THR A 189 8.65 8.03 3.91
C THR A 189 9.84 8.74 3.29
N TYR A 190 10.89 8.00 2.95
CA TYR A 190 12.09 8.50 2.31
C TYR A 190 12.57 7.53 1.23
N ASP A 191 12.71 8.02 0.01
CA ASP A 191 13.24 7.25 -1.11
C ASP A 191 14.65 7.73 -1.46
N ALA A 192 15.59 6.79 -1.45
CA ALA A 192 16.98 7.02 -1.79
C ALA A 192 17.31 6.31 -3.12
N PRO A 193 17.72 7.06 -4.16
CA PRO A 193 18.25 6.44 -5.36
C PRO A 193 19.57 5.73 -5.09
N VAL A 194 19.75 4.54 -5.68
CA VAL A 194 20.99 3.76 -5.56
C VAL A 194 21.59 3.50 -6.93
N GLY A 195 22.82 3.97 -7.15
CA GLY A 195 23.59 3.74 -8.38
C GLY A 195 24.13 5.03 -9.01
N TRP A 196 25.14 4.89 -9.86
CA TRP A 196 25.91 6.02 -10.41
C TRP A 196 25.19 6.87 -11.47
N ASN A 197 23.97 6.51 -11.88
CA ASN A 197 23.19 7.21 -12.92
C ASN A 197 21.68 7.28 -12.58
N SER A 198 21.31 7.45 -11.30
CA SER A 198 19.89 7.70 -10.99
C SER A 198 19.54 9.15 -11.29
N TRP A 199 18.60 9.38 -12.21
CA TRP A 199 18.06 10.72 -12.50
C TRP A 199 17.00 11.15 -11.49
N LEU A 200 16.53 10.22 -10.65
CA LEU A 200 15.61 10.52 -9.56
C LEU A 200 16.43 10.97 -8.36
N GLY A 201 16.17 12.19 -7.88
CA GLY A 201 16.71 12.70 -6.62
C GLY A 201 16.05 12.02 -5.42
N PRO A 202 16.60 12.19 -4.20
CA PRO A 202 15.93 11.70 -3.01
C PRO A 202 14.60 12.43 -2.80
N SER A 203 13.58 11.72 -2.33
CA SER A 203 12.30 12.29 -1.95
C SER A 203 11.99 11.96 -0.49
N ALA A 204 11.28 12.86 0.18
CA ALA A 204 10.76 12.65 1.52
C ALA A 204 9.29 13.06 1.54
N GLU A 205 8.44 12.22 2.13
CA GLU A 205 7.01 12.45 2.23
C GLU A 205 6.53 12.31 3.67
N ILE A 206 5.64 13.21 4.08
CA ILE A 206 4.88 13.08 5.32
C ILE A 206 3.43 12.80 4.96
N SER A 207 2.89 11.72 5.51
CA SER A 207 1.54 11.26 5.23
C SER A 207 0.72 11.19 6.52
N VAL A 208 -0.52 11.69 6.45
CA VAL A 208 -1.50 11.66 7.55
C VAL A 208 -2.73 10.89 7.09
N GLY A 209 -3.05 9.79 7.77
CA GLY A 209 -4.23 8.95 7.51
C GLY A 209 -5.23 9.00 8.67
N ILE A 210 -6.51 8.90 8.35
CA ILE A 210 -7.59 8.84 9.34
C ILE A 210 -8.54 7.72 8.93
N GLY A 211 -8.74 6.73 9.81
CA GLY A 211 -9.67 5.63 9.63
C GLY A 211 -10.63 5.50 10.82
N TRP A 212 -11.80 4.92 10.56
CA TRP A 212 -12.80 4.62 11.60
C TRP A 212 -13.56 3.34 11.26
N ASP A 213 -13.98 2.62 12.29
CA ASP A 213 -14.90 1.47 12.25
C ASP A 213 -16.34 1.88 12.62
#